data_AF-A0A1G2KVI7-F1
#
_entry.id   AF-A0A1G2KVI7-F1
#
_cell.length_a   1.000
_cell.length_b   1.000
_cell.length_c   1.000
_cell.angle_alpha   90.00
_cell.angle_beta   90.00
_cell.angle_gamma   90.00
#
_symmetry.space_group_name_H-M   'P 1'
#
loop_
_entity.id
_entity.type
_entity.pdbx_description
1 polymer ?
#
loop_
_entity_poly.entity_id
_entity_poly.type
_entity_poly.pdbx_seq_one_letter_code
_entity_poly.pdbx_strand_id
1 'polypeptide(L)'
;MLGQDQSHNLLALFGLADASSEAQEKFLNDASEKILEAVVEKIEQKLPPEKREEFFRLFEKDPPASEEEKAAFFQTYIPDFRDILLAEVERFQKKALERTRT
;
A
#
# COMPACT_ATOMS: atom_id res chain seq x y z
N MET A 1 15.26 0.36 -14.63
CA MET A 1 14.64 -0.97 -14.74
C MET A 1 14.71 -1.65 -13.38
N LEU A 2 13.70 -1.50 -12.52
CA LEU A 2 13.68 -2.11 -11.16
C LEU A 2 12.30 -2.69 -10.75
N GLY A 3 11.30 -2.69 -11.65
CA GLY A 3 9.92 -3.07 -11.30
C GLY A 3 9.49 -4.51 -11.64
N GLN A 4 10.19 -5.20 -12.55
CA GLN A 4 9.73 -6.53 -13.01
C GLN A 4 10.12 -7.68 -12.08
N ASP A 5 11.24 -7.59 -11.37
CA ASP A 5 11.76 -8.69 -10.56
C ASP A 5 10.94 -8.94 -9.28
N GLN A 6 10.48 -7.87 -8.62
CA GLN A 6 9.71 -7.98 -7.38
C GLN A 6 8.26 -8.43 -7.60
N SER A 7 7.66 -7.97 -8.70
CA SER A 7 6.28 -8.33 -9.08
C SER A 7 6.18 -9.83 -9.40
N HIS A 8 7.17 -10.36 -10.13
CA HIS A 8 7.23 -11.78 -10.46
C HIS A 8 7.42 -12.66 -9.21
N ASN A 9 8.23 -12.19 -8.26
CA ASN A 9 8.47 -12.88 -6.99
C ASN A 9 7.20 -12.92 -6.13
N LEU A 10 6.44 -11.83 -6.10
CA LEU A 10 5.17 -11.77 -5.38
C LEU A 10 4.11 -12.70 -6.01
N LEU A 11 3.94 -12.66 -7.34
CA LEU A 11 2.97 -13.49 -8.05
C LEU A 11 3.29 -14.99 -7.94
N ALA A 12 4.57 -15.36 -7.98
CA ALA A 12 5.01 -16.74 -7.80
C ALA A 12 4.67 -17.30 -6.41
N LEU A 13 4.80 -16.50 -5.35
CA LEU A 13 4.44 -16.89 -3.98
C LEU A 13 2.95 -17.23 -3.83
N PHE A 14 2.10 -16.71 -4.71
CA PHE A 14 0.66 -16.97 -4.72
C PHE A 14 0.24 -17.99 -5.78
N GLY A 15 1.19 -18.66 -6.44
CA GLY A 15 0.89 -19.61 -7.52
C GLY A 15 0.27 -18.93 -8.75
N LEU A 16 0.45 -17.61 -8.90
CA LEU A 16 -0.09 -16.81 -9.99
C LEU A 16 0.95 -16.48 -11.06
N ALA A 17 2.19 -16.95 -10.94
CA ALA A 17 3.25 -16.70 -11.93
C ALA A 17 2.87 -17.15 -13.35
N ASP A 18 2.13 -18.25 -13.46
CA ASP A 18 1.65 -18.79 -14.74
C ASP A 18 0.17 -18.46 -15.01
N ALA A 19 -0.47 -17.65 -14.16
CA ALA A 19 -1.83 -17.19 -14.38
C ALA A 19 -1.90 -16.19 -15.55
N SER A 20 -3.10 -15.95 -16.08
CA SER A 20 -3.30 -14.94 -17.11
C SER A 20 -2.90 -13.56 -16.60
N SER A 21 -2.45 -12.68 -17.52
CA SER A 21 -2.11 -11.29 -17.17
C SER A 21 -3.25 -10.57 -16.46
N GLU A 22 -4.50 -10.81 -16.88
CA GLU A 22 -5.69 -10.27 -16.23
C GLU A 22 -5.85 -10.76 -14.78
N ALA A 23 -5.60 -12.04 -14.51
CA ALA A 23 -5.67 -12.58 -13.15
C ALA A 23 -4.54 -12.05 -12.25
N GLN A 24 -3.34 -11.89 -12.80
CA GLN A 24 -2.21 -11.28 -12.11
C GLN A 24 -2.47 -9.82 -11.79
N GLU A 25 -2.95 -9.04 -12.76
CA GLU A 25 -3.30 -7.63 -12.60
C GLU A 25 -4.43 -7.45 -11.58
N LYS A 26 -5.48 -8.27 -11.68
CA LYS A 26 -6.56 -8.26 -10.69
C LYS A 26 -6.04 -8.54 -9.29
N PHE A 27 -5.18 -9.55 -9.12
CA PHE A 27 -4.60 -9.87 -7.82
C PHE A 27 -3.76 -8.72 -7.27
N LEU A 28 -2.91 -8.10 -8.11
CA LEU A 28 -2.08 -6.97 -7.69
C LEU A 28 -2.93 -5.76 -7.31
N ASN A 29 -3.99 -5.48 -8.06
CA ASN A 29 -4.95 -4.42 -7.73
C ASN A 29 -5.63 -4.68 -6.39
N ASP A 30 -6.22 -5.87 -6.20
CA ASP A 30 -6.87 -6.25 -4.94
C ASP A 30 -5.89 -6.21 -3.75
N ALA A 31 -4.62 -6.62 -3.97
CA ALA A 31 -3.58 -6.61 -2.94
C ALA A 31 -3.17 -5.18 -2.58
N SER A 32 -2.94 -4.33 -3.58
CA SER A 32 -2.57 -2.93 -3.38
C SER A 32 -3.67 -2.16 -2.64
N GLU A 33 -4.93 -2.36 -3.00
CA GLU A 33 -6.08 -1.74 -2.33
C GLU A 33 -6.11 -2.13 -0.84
N LYS A 34 -6.02 -3.43 -0.52
CA LYS A 34 -6.01 -3.91 0.87
C LYS A 34 -4.84 -3.39 1.70
N ILE A 35 -3.66 -3.29 1.10
CA ILE A 35 -2.48 -2.75 1.79
C ILE A 35 -2.68 -1.24 2.03
N LEU A 36 -3.15 -0.51 1.03
CA LEU A 36 -3.41 0.93 1.15
C LEU A 36 -4.49 1.22 2.20
N GLU A 37 -5.59 0.48 2.21
CA GLU A 37 -6.64 0.60 3.24
C GLU A 37 -6.07 0.44 4.66
N ALA A 38 -5.27 -0.62 4.88
CA ALA A 38 -4.68 -0.89 6.19
C ALA A 38 -3.64 0.17 6.60
N VAL A 39 -2.90 0.71 5.64
CA VAL A 39 -1.95 1.81 5.86
C VAL A 39 -2.70 3.08 6.23
N VAL A 40 -3.77 3.43 5.52
CA VAL A 40 -4.63 4.59 5.82
C VAL A 40 -5.22 4.47 7.23
N GLU A 41 -5.78 3.32 7.59
CA GLU A 41 -6.34 3.09 8.93
C GLU A 41 -5.28 3.32 10.04
N LYS A 42 -4.06 2.83 9.83
CA LYS A 42 -2.95 3.04 10.79
C LYS A 42 -2.52 4.50 10.87
N ILE A 43 -2.49 5.20 9.75
CA ILE A 43 -2.16 6.62 9.69
C ILE A 43 -3.21 7.42 10.45
N GLU A 44 -4.50 7.15 10.23
CA GLU A 44 -5.59 7.82 10.96
C GLU A 44 -5.46 7.62 12.46
N GLN A 45 -5.19 6.40 12.93
CA GLN A 45 -5.03 6.13 14.36
C GLN A 45 -3.87 6.91 15.00
N LYS A 46 -2.83 7.25 14.22
CA LYS A 46 -1.64 7.99 14.68
C LYS A 46 -1.79 9.50 14.57
N LEU A 47 -2.51 9.98 13.56
CA LEU A 47 -2.66 11.40 13.32
C LEU A 47 -3.66 12.03 14.32
N PRO A 48 -3.36 13.24 14.82
CA PRO A 48 -4.36 14.08 15.46
C PRO A 48 -5.57 14.31 14.53
N PRO A 49 -6.80 14.49 15.06
CA PRO A 49 -8.00 14.66 14.24
C PRO A 49 -7.86 15.74 13.15
N GLU A 50 -7.27 16.88 13.50
CA GLU A 50 -7.04 18.00 12.57
C GLU A 50 -6.13 17.61 11.38
N LYS A 51 -5.15 16.73 11.61
CA LYS A 51 -4.23 16.26 10.58
C LYS A 51 -4.78 15.11 9.75
N ARG A 52 -5.79 14.39 10.22
CA ARG A 52 -6.51 13.38 9.42
C ARG A 52 -7.23 14.04 8.26
N GLU A 53 -7.94 15.14 8.52
CA GLU A 53 -8.60 15.89 7.45
C GLU A 53 -7.59 16.44 6.45
N GLU A 54 -6.47 16.99 6.91
CA GLU A 54 -5.39 17.44 6.01
C GLU A 54 -4.84 16.30 5.16
N PHE A 55 -4.68 15.10 5.73
CA PHE A 55 -4.24 13.90 5.01
C PHE A 55 -5.18 13.56 3.85
N PHE A 56 -6.49 13.48 4.09
CA PHE A 56 -7.47 13.19 3.02
C PHE A 56 -7.49 14.29 1.95
N ARG A 57 -7.41 15.55 2.36
CA ARG A 57 -7.37 16.69 1.42
C ARG A 57 -6.18 16.64 0.47
N LEU A 58 -5.05 16.01 0.82
CA LEU A 58 -3.93 15.86 -0.11
C LEU A 58 -4.28 15.02 -1.35
N PHE A 59 -5.26 14.12 -1.23
CA PHE A 59 -5.68 13.22 -2.29
C PHE A 59 -7.01 13.63 -2.93
N GLU A 60 -7.87 14.35 -2.21
CA GLU A 60 -9.17 14.83 -2.70
C GLU A 60 -9.13 16.17 -3.45
N LYS A 61 -8.03 16.93 -3.35
CA LYS A 61 -7.88 18.21 -4.08
C LYS A 61 -8.00 18.02 -5.59
N ASP A 62 -8.60 19.00 -6.27
CA ASP A 62 -8.55 19.14 -7.73
C ASP A 62 -7.95 20.51 -8.10
N PRO A 63 -6.72 20.57 -8.63
CA PRO A 63 -5.83 19.44 -8.89
C PRO A 63 -5.27 18.83 -7.59
N PRO A 64 -4.92 17.53 -7.58
CA PRO A 64 -4.33 16.86 -6.42
C PRO A 64 -3.07 17.58 -5.92
N ALA A 65 -2.80 17.47 -4.61
CA ALA A 65 -1.57 18.05 -4.06
C ALA A 65 -0.34 17.48 -4.77
N SER A 66 0.68 18.33 -4.92
CA SER A 66 1.94 17.94 -5.57
C SER A 66 2.64 16.83 -4.79
N GLU A 67 3.55 16.11 -5.45
CA GLU A 67 4.36 15.09 -4.77
C GLU A 67 5.19 15.69 -3.63
N GLU A 68 5.64 16.93 -3.80
CA GLU A 68 6.42 17.67 -2.79
C GLU A 68 5.55 18.02 -1.57
N GLU A 69 4.30 18.47 -1.77
CA GLU A 69 3.35 18.73 -0.68
C GLU A 69 3.03 17.44 0.10
N LYS A 70 2.78 16.35 -0.61
CA LYS A 70 2.53 15.03 -0.01
C LYS A 70 3.74 14.55 0.78
N ALA A 71 4.93 14.64 0.18
CA ALA A 71 6.18 14.24 0.83
C ALA A 71 6.45 15.07 2.09
N ALA A 72 6.24 16.38 2.05
CA ALA A 72 6.38 17.26 3.20
C ALA A 72 5.42 16.89 4.34
N PHE A 73 4.16 16.57 4.02
CA PHE A 73 3.19 16.10 5.00
C PHE A 73 3.62 14.78 5.64
N PHE A 74 4.00 13.78 4.82
CA PHE A 74 4.48 12.50 5.32
C PHE A 74 5.70 12.66 6.22
N GLN A 75 6.70 13.43 5.80
CA GLN A 75 7.91 13.65 6.62
C GLN A 75 7.62 14.33 7.96
N THR A 76 6.63 15.23 7.99
CA THR A 76 6.32 16.04 9.18
C THR A 76 5.44 15.27 10.16
N TYR A 77 4.39 14.61 9.66
CA TYR A 77 3.32 14.07 10.50
C TYR A 77 3.28 12.54 10.55
N ILE A 78 3.98 11.87 9.62
CA ILE A 78 4.03 10.40 9.51
C ILE A 78 5.49 9.97 9.23
N PRO A 79 6.46 10.32 10.11
CA PRO A 79 7.88 10.07 9.85
C PRO A 79 8.21 8.58 9.68
N ASP A 80 7.36 7.70 10.23
CA ASP A 80 7.45 6.24 10.14
C ASP A 80 6.58 5.65 9.03
N PHE A 81 6.12 6.45 8.06
CA PHE A 81 5.27 6.00 6.95
C PHE A 81 5.84 4.78 6.22
N ARG A 82 7.14 4.79 5.93
CA ARG A 82 7.82 3.67 5.26
C ARG A 82 7.74 2.39 6.07
N ASP A 83 7.91 2.47 7.38
CA ASP A 83 7.86 1.31 8.27
C ASP A 83 6.43 0.78 8.40
N ILE A 84 5.42 1.68 8.45
CA ILE A 84 4.01 1.31 8.42
C ILE A 84 3.67 0.55 7.14
N LEU A 85 4.09 1.08 5.98
CA LEU A 85 3.87 0.46 4.68
C LEU A 85 4.52 -0.93 4.60
N LEU A 86 5.80 -1.04 4.96
CA LEU A 86 6.52 -2.32 4.94
C LEU A 86 5.87 -3.35 5.88
N ALA A 87 5.47 -2.93 7.08
CA ALA A 87 4.79 -3.82 8.02
C ALA A 87 3.45 -4.35 7.49
N GLU A 88 2.66 -3.52 6.78
CA GLU A 88 1.42 -3.98 6.17
C GLU A 88 1.65 -4.86 4.94
N VAL A 89 2.68 -4.60 4.14
CA VAL A 89 3.10 -5.50 3.05
C VAL A 89 3.48 -6.88 3.60
N GLU A 90 4.34 -6.94 4.63
CA GLU A 90 4.74 -8.19 5.28
C GLU A 90 3.55 -8.93 5.88
N ARG A 91 2.64 -8.21 6.54
CA ARG A 91 1.42 -8.76 7.12
C ARG A 91 0.50 -9.33 6.04
N PHE A 92 0.34 -8.63 4.92
CA PHE A 92 -0.43 -9.13 3.78
C PHE A 92 0.19 -10.40 3.22
N GLN A 93 1.50 -10.40 2.96
CA GLN A 93 2.23 -11.57 2.46
C GLN A 93 2.05 -12.77 3.38
N LYS A 94 2.23 -12.60 4.70
CA LYS A 94 2.05 -13.68 5.68
C LYS A 94 0.63 -14.24 5.65
N LYS A 95 -0.40 -13.39 5.68
CA LYS A 95 -1.81 -13.82 5.65
C LYS A 95 -2.16 -14.56 4.36
N ALA A 96 -1.63 -14.09 3.24
CA ALA A 96 -1.92 -14.68 1.96
C ALA A 96 -1.21 -16.03 1.77
N LEU A 97 0.00 -16.20 2.32
CA LEU A 97 0.71 -17.50 2.39
C LEU A 97 0.07 -18.51 3.38
N GLU A 98 -0.54 -18.04 4.47
CA GLU A 98 -1.27 -18.91 5.39
C GLU A 98 -2.54 -19.49 4.73
N ARG A 99 -3.21 -18.72 3.88
CA ARG A 99 -4.41 -19.16 3.16
C ARG A 99 -4.15 -20.20 2.07
N THR A 100 -2.94 -20.26 1.50
CA THR A 100 -2.57 -21.25 0.47
C THR A 100 -2.10 -22.59 1.08
N ARG A 101 -1.94 -22.67 2.41
CA ARG A 101 -1.55 -23.90 3.14
C ARG A 101 -2.73 -24.71 3.70
N THR A 102 -3.95 -24.19 3.58
CA THR A 102 -5.22 -24.86 3.91
C THR A 102 -5.93 -25.29 2.63
#